data_AF-A0A259M256-F1
#
_entry.id   AF-A0A259M256-F1
#
_cell.length_a   1.000
_cell.length_b   1.000
_cell.length_c   1.000
_cell.angle_alpha   90.00
_cell.angle_beta   90.00
_cell.angle_gamma   90.00
#
_symmetry.space_group_name_H-M   'P 1'
#
loop_
_entity.id
_entity.type
_entity.pdbx_description
1 polymer ?
#
loop_
_entity_poly.entity_id
_entity_poly.type
_entity_poly.pdbx_seq_one_letter_code
_entity_poly.pdbx_strand_id
1 'polypeptide(L)'
;MQRDPISDSVARFGIGYVVFNDHLPHAALAAGKRPPRLTGQALKSGRSPEDHLALMHRLHGQASGVPAALDALAARWAAAGVILGSHDDATAADRAAWRKRGVAVSEFPETHAAAAAARQGGDRVVLGAPNVVRGGSHSGNVAAADLVMAGLCDALASDYHYPAPRQAALMLADRLGLAAAWDLVASGPARLLGLTDRGRLAPGLRADLVVMDTTGHVGATIAGGRITHMSGAVAARFIASA
;
A
#
# COMPACT_ATOMS: atom_id res chain seq x y z
N MET A 1 12.80 -17.11 25.91
CA MET A 1 12.40 -16.05 24.96
C MET A 1 10.96 -16.34 24.54
N GLN A 2 10.02 -15.45 24.84
CA GLN A 2 8.61 -15.66 24.46
C GLN A 2 8.52 -15.68 22.93
N ARG A 3 7.92 -16.73 22.34
CA ARG A 3 7.78 -16.83 20.87
C ARG A 3 6.94 -15.65 20.38
N ASP A 4 7.44 -14.93 19.37
CA ASP A 4 6.70 -13.91 18.66
C ASP A 4 6.24 -14.50 17.32
N PRO A 5 5.00 -15.00 17.24
CA PRO A 5 4.52 -15.69 16.05
C PRO A 5 4.46 -14.78 14.81
N ILE A 6 4.36 -13.46 14.99
CA ILE A 6 4.34 -12.52 13.86
C ILE A 6 5.74 -12.44 13.26
N SER A 7 6.77 -12.27 14.09
CA SER A 7 8.16 -12.27 13.62
C SER A 7 8.57 -13.61 13.02
N ASP A 8 8.11 -14.72 13.59
CA ASP A 8 8.32 -16.05 13.02
C ASP A 8 7.68 -16.16 11.63
N SER A 9 6.51 -15.57 11.43
CA SER A 9 5.82 -15.55 10.13
C SER A 9 6.54 -14.67 9.12
N VAL A 10 6.99 -13.48 9.51
CA VAL A 10 7.79 -12.58 8.67
C VAL A 10 9.04 -13.29 8.16
N ALA A 11 9.77 -13.98 9.04
CA ALA A 11 10.95 -14.75 8.65
C ALA A 11 10.59 -15.96 7.78
N ARG A 12 9.60 -16.76 8.19
CA ARG A 12 9.21 -17.99 7.49
C ARG A 12 8.76 -17.74 6.04
N PHE A 13 8.04 -16.65 5.80
CA PHE A 13 7.50 -16.33 4.47
C PHE A 13 8.33 -15.31 3.71
N GLY A 14 9.48 -14.87 4.24
CA GLY A 14 10.36 -13.90 3.59
C GLY A 14 9.68 -12.55 3.34
N ILE A 15 8.87 -12.07 4.28
CA ILE A 15 8.11 -10.82 4.14
C ILE A 15 9.07 -9.64 4.26
N GLY A 16 9.36 -8.98 3.13
CA GLY A 16 10.28 -7.84 3.07
C GLY A 16 9.65 -6.46 3.35
N TYR A 17 8.32 -6.39 3.48
CA TYR A 17 7.60 -5.13 3.75
C TYR A 17 6.45 -5.39 4.73
N VAL A 18 6.45 -4.67 5.85
CA VAL A 18 5.43 -4.77 6.91
C VAL A 18 4.89 -3.39 7.23
N VAL A 19 3.57 -3.27 7.35
CA VAL A 19 2.88 -2.02 7.65
C VAL A 19 2.16 -2.12 8.99
N PHE A 20 2.39 -1.15 9.86
CA PHE A 20 1.64 -0.98 11.10
C PHE A 20 0.31 -0.28 10.82
N ASN A 21 -0.77 -0.87 11.29
CA ASN A 21 -2.12 -0.36 11.09
C ASN A 21 -2.96 -0.61 12.35
N ASP A 22 -3.65 0.43 12.81
CA ASP A 22 -4.58 0.37 13.93
C ASP A 22 -5.94 0.92 13.51
N HIS A 23 -6.88 0.00 13.28
CA HIS A 23 -8.26 0.33 12.93
C HIS A 23 -9.22 0.23 14.11
N LEU A 24 -8.73 0.13 15.35
CA LEU A 24 -9.61 0.19 16.52
C LEU A 24 -10.24 1.60 16.62
N PRO A 25 -11.58 1.71 16.75
CA PRO A 25 -12.25 2.99 16.89
C PRO A 25 -12.11 3.49 18.34
N HIS A 26 -10.89 3.82 18.76
CA HIS A 26 -10.52 4.18 20.13
C HIS A 26 -11.44 5.26 20.71
N ALA A 27 -11.78 6.29 19.93
CA ALA A 27 -12.67 7.36 20.37
C ALA A 27 -14.09 6.86 20.70
N ALA A 28 -14.65 5.95 19.89
CA ALA A 28 -15.98 5.38 20.13
C ALA A 28 -15.96 4.46 21.36
N LEU A 29 -14.92 3.63 21.49
CA LEU A 29 -14.75 2.71 22.62
C LEU A 29 -14.56 3.46 23.94
N ALA A 30 -13.74 4.52 23.95
CA ALA A 30 -13.55 5.38 25.13
C ALA A 30 -14.85 6.12 25.52
N ALA A 31 -15.67 6.50 24.53
CA ALA A 31 -16.98 7.12 24.77
C ALA A 31 -18.08 6.11 25.16
N GLY A 32 -17.77 4.81 25.28
CA GLY A 32 -18.75 3.75 25.56
C GLY A 32 -19.80 3.57 24.44
N LYS A 33 -19.52 4.09 23.24
CA LYS A 33 -20.44 4.02 22.09
C LYS A 33 -20.25 2.72 21.35
N ARG A 34 -21.36 2.16 20.83
CA ARG A 34 -21.30 1.00 19.94
C ARG A 34 -20.52 1.37 18.67
N PRO A 35 -19.43 0.66 18.32
CA PRO A 35 -18.66 0.95 17.12
C PRO A 35 -19.48 0.85 15.83
N PRO A 36 -19.20 1.70 14.83
CA PRO A 36 -19.87 1.62 13.53
C PRO A 36 -19.56 0.28 12.85
N ARG A 37 -20.54 -0.27 12.13
CA ARG A 37 -20.41 -1.53 11.35
C ARG A 37 -19.99 -2.77 12.18
N LEU A 38 -20.07 -2.72 13.51
CA LEU A 38 -19.69 -3.81 14.43
C LEU A 38 -20.22 -5.17 13.99
N THR A 39 -21.53 -5.27 13.71
CA THR A 39 -22.16 -6.55 13.33
C THR A 39 -21.53 -7.14 12.07
N GLY A 40 -21.28 -6.32 11.05
CA GLY A 40 -20.65 -6.79 9.81
C GLY A 40 -19.20 -7.23 10.01
N GLN A 41 -18.43 -6.51 10.84
CA GLN A 41 -17.05 -6.87 11.18
C GLN A 41 -16.99 -8.17 12.00
N ALA A 42 -17.92 -8.35 12.93
CA ALA A 42 -18.04 -9.56 13.74
C ALA A 42 -18.31 -10.80 12.88
N LEU A 43 -19.32 -10.74 12.00
CA LEU A 43 -19.69 -11.84 11.12
C LEU A 43 -18.57 -12.21 10.14
N LYS A 44 -17.91 -11.22 9.52
CA LYS A 44 -16.73 -11.46 8.65
C LYS A 44 -15.58 -12.16 9.38
N SER A 45 -15.50 -11.96 10.70
CA SER A 45 -14.47 -12.55 11.55
C SER A 45 -14.91 -13.86 12.21
N GLY A 46 -16.08 -14.40 11.86
CA GLY A 46 -16.62 -15.64 12.46
C GLY A 46 -16.97 -15.51 13.95
N ARG A 47 -17.32 -14.31 14.44
CA ARG A 47 -17.60 -14.03 15.86
C ARG A 47 -19.00 -13.45 16.06
N SER A 48 -19.56 -13.63 17.26
CA SER A 48 -20.77 -12.89 17.67
C SER A 48 -20.45 -11.38 17.79
N PRO A 49 -21.43 -10.48 17.55
CA PRO A 49 -21.24 -9.05 17.78
C PRO A 49 -20.78 -8.71 19.20
N GLU A 50 -21.27 -9.45 20.20
CA GLU A 50 -20.95 -9.29 21.62
C GLU A 50 -19.50 -9.67 21.90
N ASP A 51 -19.04 -10.84 21.44
CA ASP A 51 -17.65 -11.28 21.61
C ASP A 51 -16.68 -10.37 20.85
N HIS A 52 -17.09 -9.87 19.68
CA HIS A 52 -16.29 -8.94 18.90
C HIS A 52 -16.14 -7.60 19.63
N LEU A 53 -17.22 -7.07 20.23
CA LEU A 53 -17.17 -5.84 21.01
C LEU A 53 -16.31 -6.01 22.27
N ALA A 54 -16.46 -7.14 22.98
CA ALA A 54 -15.63 -7.47 24.14
C ALA A 54 -14.14 -7.55 23.78
N LEU A 55 -13.81 -8.13 22.62
CA LEU A 55 -12.45 -8.13 22.10
C LEU A 55 -11.94 -6.71 21.84
N MET A 56 -12.73 -5.85 21.19
CA MET A 56 -12.33 -4.46 20.90
C MET A 56 -12.04 -3.68 22.17
N HIS A 57 -12.88 -3.80 23.21
CA HIS A 57 -12.62 -3.16 24.51
C HIS A 57 -11.36 -3.71 25.18
N ARG A 58 -11.13 -5.03 25.12
CA ARG A 58 -9.91 -5.63 25.66
C ARG A 58 -8.65 -5.09 24.99
N LEU A 59 -8.66 -5.00 23.65
CA LEU A 59 -7.53 -4.47 22.87
C LEU A 59 -7.34 -2.96 23.14
N HIS A 60 -8.42 -2.19 23.19
CA HIS A 60 -8.38 -0.77 23.57
C HIS A 60 -7.75 -0.55 24.95
N GLY A 61 -8.09 -1.40 25.94
CA GLY A 61 -7.49 -1.36 27.28
C GLY A 61 -5.99 -1.66 27.31
N GLN A 62 -5.42 -2.23 26.25
CA GLN A 62 -3.99 -2.51 26.11
C GLN A 62 -3.21 -1.40 25.40
N ALA A 63 -3.86 -0.31 24.99
CA ALA A 63 -3.28 0.76 24.18
C ALA A 63 -1.99 1.36 24.79
N SER A 64 -1.89 1.45 26.11
CA SER A 64 -0.71 1.99 26.79
C SER A 64 0.56 1.15 26.57
N GLY A 65 0.43 -0.15 26.32
CA GLY A 65 1.55 -1.05 26.02
C GLY A 65 1.99 -1.05 24.56
N VAL A 66 1.16 -0.53 23.65
CA VAL A 66 1.40 -0.57 22.20
C VAL A 66 2.67 0.20 21.80
N PRO A 67 2.95 1.42 22.28
CA PRO A 67 4.16 2.14 21.88
C PRO A 67 5.45 1.36 22.12
N ALA A 68 5.62 0.75 23.31
CA ALA A 68 6.80 -0.03 23.64
C ALA A 68 6.90 -1.32 22.79
N ALA A 69 5.75 -1.96 22.50
CA ALA A 69 5.71 -3.12 21.62
C ALA A 69 6.12 -2.75 20.18
N LEU A 70 5.63 -1.61 19.67
CA LEU A 70 6.01 -1.08 18.35
C LEU A 70 7.50 -0.78 18.26
N ASP A 71 8.08 -0.14 19.29
CA ASP A 71 9.51 0.17 19.32
C ASP A 71 10.35 -1.12 19.23
N ALA A 72 9.97 -2.16 19.98
CA ALA A 72 10.66 -3.46 19.95
C ALA A 72 10.49 -4.20 18.61
N LEU A 73 9.28 -4.22 18.04
CA LEU A 73 8.98 -4.84 16.74
C LEU A 73 9.74 -4.14 15.61
N ALA A 74 9.66 -2.82 15.56
CA ALA A 74 10.31 -2.01 14.52
C ALA A 74 11.83 -2.19 14.55
N ALA A 75 12.45 -2.12 15.73
CA ALA A 75 13.90 -2.34 15.87
C ALA A 75 14.32 -3.72 15.35
N ARG A 76 13.58 -4.78 15.71
CA ARG A 76 13.89 -6.15 15.28
C ARG A 76 13.73 -6.34 13.77
N TRP A 77 12.65 -5.84 13.18
CA TRP A 77 12.40 -6.00 11.75
C TRP A 77 13.31 -5.13 10.90
N ALA A 78 13.63 -3.91 11.35
CA ALA A 78 14.65 -3.09 10.72
C ALA A 78 16.02 -3.78 10.71
N ALA A 79 16.42 -4.42 11.81
CA ALA A 79 17.66 -5.21 11.87
C ALA A 79 17.65 -6.42 10.92
N ALA A 80 16.48 -6.93 10.55
CA ALA A 80 16.30 -8.00 9.57
C ALA A 80 16.19 -7.50 8.12
N GLY A 81 16.33 -6.19 7.88
CA GLY A 81 16.22 -5.59 6.54
C GLY A 81 14.78 -5.48 6.02
N VAL A 82 13.78 -5.62 6.89
CA VAL A 82 12.37 -5.45 6.51
C VAL A 82 12.06 -3.96 6.39
N ILE A 83 11.43 -3.58 5.28
CA ILE A 83 10.92 -2.23 5.06
C ILE A 83 9.67 -2.05 5.94
N LEU A 84 9.60 -0.93 6.64
CA LEU A 84 8.50 -0.65 7.56
C LEU A 84 7.65 0.51 7.07
N GLY A 85 6.33 0.32 7.08
CA GLY A 85 5.33 1.34 6.80
C GLY A 85 4.39 1.61 7.96
N SER A 86 3.73 2.77 7.95
CA SER A 86 2.54 3.06 8.76
C SER A 86 1.36 3.36 7.85
N HIS A 87 0.16 3.00 8.30
CA HIS A 87 -1.08 3.18 7.56
C HIS A 87 -1.91 4.35 8.14
N ASP A 88 -2.59 5.11 7.28
CA ASP A 88 -3.51 6.20 7.62
C ASP A 88 -2.88 7.29 8.52
N ASP A 89 -1.66 7.75 8.20
CA ASP A 89 -1.07 8.87 8.92
C ASP A 89 -1.95 10.13 8.78
N ALA A 90 -2.47 10.65 9.90
CA ALA A 90 -3.38 11.78 9.90
C ALA A 90 -2.67 13.13 10.07
N THR A 91 -1.56 13.17 10.82
CA THR A 91 -0.85 14.40 11.15
C THR A 91 0.66 14.33 10.87
N ALA A 92 1.29 15.50 10.79
CA ALA A 92 2.75 15.58 10.72
C ALA A 92 3.44 15.02 11.98
N ALA A 93 2.76 15.07 13.14
CA ALA A 93 3.26 14.52 14.39
C ALA A 93 3.29 12.98 14.37
N ASP A 94 2.25 12.35 13.82
CA ASP A 94 2.19 10.89 13.63
C ASP A 94 3.36 10.44 12.76
N ARG A 95 3.56 11.11 11.61
CA ARG A 95 4.67 10.85 10.70
C ARG A 95 6.02 10.99 11.38
N ALA A 96 6.23 12.05 12.17
CA ALA A 96 7.46 12.23 12.93
C ALA A 96 7.68 11.12 13.98
N ALA A 97 6.62 10.66 14.65
CA ALA A 97 6.69 9.58 15.63
C ALA A 97 7.05 8.24 14.98
N TRP A 98 6.49 7.94 13.81
CA TRP A 98 6.83 6.75 13.04
C TRP A 98 8.26 6.80 12.49
N ARG A 99 8.71 7.95 11.99
CA ARG A 99 10.09 8.12 11.51
C ARG A 99 11.13 7.86 12.60
N LYS A 100 10.85 8.28 13.84
CA LYS A 100 11.71 7.96 15.01
C LYS A 100 11.86 6.46 15.26
N ARG A 101 10.94 5.62 14.77
CA ARG A 101 10.98 4.16 14.86
C ARG A 101 11.65 3.49 13.64
N GLY A 102 12.19 4.27 12.69
CA GLY A 102 12.73 3.73 11.44
C GLY A 102 11.66 3.30 10.44
N VAL A 103 10.40 3.67 10.65
CA VAL A 103 9.33 3.49 9.66
C VAL A 103 9.49 4.57 8.60
N ALA A 104 9.75 4.17 7.35
CA ALA A 104 10.13 5.08 6.26
C ALA A 104 9.09 5.14 5.13
N VAL A 105 7.98 4.43 5.26
CA VAL A 105 6.86 4.46 4.31
C VAL A 105 5.60 4.96 5.02
N SER A 106 4.93 5.94 4.42
CA SER A 106 3.61 6.41 4.81
C SER A 106 2.61 5.87 3.79
N GLU A 107 1.81 4.90 4.21
CA GLU A 107 0.77 4.28 3.40
C GLU A 107 -0.56 5.00 3.63
N PHE A 108 -1.17 5.47 2.54
CA PHE A 108 -2.48 6.13 2.52
C PHE A 108 -2.63 7.28 3.55
N PRO A 109 -1.71 8.26 3.61
CA PRO A 109 -1.88 9.40 4.52
C PRO A 109 -3.24 10.08 4.32
N GLU A 110 -3.94 10.35 5.42
CA GLU A 110 -5.31 10.86 5.38
C GLU A 110 -5.38 12.36 5.04
N THR A 111 -4.28 13.08 5.25
CA THR A 111 -4.20 14.53 5.06
C THR A 111 -3.02 14.95 4.20
N HIS A 112 -3.18 16.08 3.52
CA HIS A 112 -2.06 16.72 2.81
C HIS A 112 -0.91 17.07 3.75
N ALA A 113 -1.20 17.46 4.99
CA ALA A 113 -0.17 17.78 5.98
C ALA A 113 0.69 16.56 6.32
N ALA A 114 0.08 15.39 6.51
CA ALA A 114 0.82 14.14 6.75
C ALA A 114 1.66 13.72 5.53
N ALA A 115 1.08 13.75 4.33
CA ALA A 115 1.80 13.42 3.09
C ALA A 115 2.98 14.37 2.81
N ALA A 116 2.78 15.68 3.03
CA ALA A 116 3.84 16.68 2.90
C ALA A 116 4.94 16.47 3.94
N ALA A 117 4.58 16.18 5.20
CA ALA A 117 5.54 15.89 6.26
C ALA A 117 6.34 14.60 6.00
N ALA A 118 5.73 13.61 5.35
CA ALA A 118 6.42 12.40 4.89
C ALA A 118 7.50 12.77 3.87
N ARG A 119 7.11 13.49 2.81
CA ARG A 119 8.03 13.93 1.74
C ARG A 119 9.16 14.81 2.28
N GLN A 120 8.85 15.79 3.12
CA GLN A 120 9.85 16.70 3.72
C GLN A 120 10.86 15.95 4.60
N GLY A 121 10.44 14.86 5.23
CA GLY A 121 11.33 14.03 6.05
C GLY A 121 12.05 12.92 5.28
N GLY A 122 11.90 12.84 3.96
CA GLY A 122 12.52 11.81 3.12
C GLY A 122 11.80 10.45 3.13
N ASP A 123 10.63 10.35 3.76
CA ASP A 123 9.80 9.14 3.74
C ASP A 123 9.11 8.99 2.38
N ARG A 124 8.79 7.75 2.01
CA ARG A 124 8.04 7.45 0.78
C ARG A 124 6.55 7.42 1.04
N VAL A 125 5.76 7.86 0.07
CA VAL A 125 4.30 7.82 0.15
C VAL A 125 3.72 6.80 -0.82
N VAL A 126 2.86 5.92 -0.31
CA VAL A 126 2.08 4.95 -1.10
C VAL A 126 0.62 5.34 -1.04
N LEU A 127 -0.04 5.38 -2.19
CA LEU A 127 -1.49 5.64 -2.28
C LEU A 127 -2.22 4.49 -2.95
N GLY A 128 -3.53 4.43 -2.72
CA GLY A 128 -4.39 3.44 -3.36
C GLY A 128 -4.73 3.83 -4.77
N ALA A 129 -4.33 3.00 -5.73
CA ALA A 129 -4.79 3.12 -7.10
C ALA A 129 -6.33 3.17 -7.21
N PRO A 130 -7.13 2.39 -6.45
CA PRO A 130 -8.58 2.50 -6.52
C PRO A 130 -9.11 3.87 -6.08
N ASN A 131 -8.43 4.53 -5.15
CA ASN A 131 -8.81 5.86 -4.67
C ASN A 131 -8.48 6.96 -5.68
N VAL A 132 -7.49 6.74 -6.56
CA VAL A 132 -7.27 7.59 -7.74
C VAL A 132 -8.40 7.40 -8.76
N VAL A 133 -8.74 6.15 -9.08
CA VAL A 133 -9.77 5.82 -10.07
C VAL A 133 -11.15 6.33 -9.66
N ARG A 134 -11.46 6.33 -8.36
CA ARG A 134 -12.75 6.77 -7.84
C ARG A 134 -12.98 8.29 -7.94
N GLY A 135 -11.92 9.11 -8.03
CA GLY A 135 -12.03 10.55 -8.22
C GLY A 135 -12.49 11.36 -6.99
N GLY A 136 -12.49 10.79 -5.78
CA GLY A 136 -12.83 11.50 -4.54
C GLY A 136 -12.54 10.68 -3.27
N SER A 137 -12.52 11.33 -2.11
CA SER A 137 -12.51 10.64 -0.80
C SER A 137 -13.94 10.56 -0.26
N HIS A 138 -14.38 9.37 0.15
CA HIS A 138 -15.72 9.19 0.74
C HIS A 138 -15.77 9.49 2.24
N SER A 139 -14.63 9.83 2.84
CA SER A 139 -14.44 9.95 4.29
C SER A 139 -14.03 11.36 4.74
N GLY A 140 -13.89 12.34 3.84
CA GLY A 140 -13.37 13.67 4.17
C GLY A 140 -11.84 13.76 4.20
N ASN A 141 -11.14 12.65 3.91
CA ASN A 141 -9.69 12.60 3.74
C ASN A 141 -9.27 13.33 2.44
N VAL A 142 -7.98 13.64 2.28
CA VAL A 142 -7.49 14.20 1.02
C VAL A 142 -7.69 13.22 -0.14
N ALA A 143 -8.02 13.71 -1.35
CA ALA A 143 -8.16 12.83 -2.50
C ALA A 143 -6.78 12.32 -2.95
N ALA A 144 -6.67 11.03 -3.24
CA ALA A 144 -5.41 10.42 -3.66
C ALA A 144 -4.85 11.07 -4.95
N ALA A 145 -5.73 11.43 -5.89
CA ALA A 145 -5.32 12.14 -7.10
C ALA A 145 -4.70 13.51 -6.80
N ASP A 146 -5.20 14.24 -5.80
CA ASP A 146 -4.67 15.57 -5.44
C ASP A 146 -3.26 15.44 -4.86
N LEU A 147 -3.02 14.44 -4.01
CA LEU A 147 -1.67 14.15 -3.51
C LEU A 147 -0.71 13.76 -4.63
N VAL A 148 -1.16 12.95 -5.60
CA VAL A 148 -0.36 12.62 -6.78
C VAL A 148 -0.01 13.89 -7.57
N MET A 149 -0.99 14.76 -7.85
CA MET A 149 -0.77 15.99 -8.59
C MET A 149 0.13 16.99 -7.84
N ALA A 150 0.10 16.97 -6.50
CA ALA A 150 1.01 17.73 -5.65
C ALA A 150 2.44 17.12 -5.59
N GLY A 151 2.68 16.01 -6.31
CA GLY A 151 3.96 15.30 -6.30
C GLY A 151 4.24 14.58 -4.99
N LEU A 152 3.23 14.33 -4.15
CA LEU A 152 3.32 13.71 -2.82
C LEU A 152 3.03 12.20 -2.86
N CYS A 153 3.33 11.53 -3.96
CA CYS A 153 3.16 10.09 -4.14
C CYS A 153 4.41 9.50 -4.79
N ASP A 154 4.85 8.33 -4.32
CA ASP A 154 5.99 7.60 -4.84
C ASP A 154 5.58 6.29 -5.51
N ALA A 155 4.45 5.70 -5.10
CA ALA A 155 3.93 4.44 -5.61
C ALA A 155 2.41 4.32 -5.43
N LEU A 156 1.76 3.58 -6.33
CA LEU A 156 0.36 3.21 -6.24
C LEU A 156 0.21 1.70 -5.97
N ALA A 157 -0.53 1.38 -4.91
CA ALA A 157 -0.89 0.02 -4.54
C ALA A 157 -2.29 -0.36 -5.04
N SER A 158 -2.53 -1.65 -5.30
CA SER A 158 -3.83 -2.13 -5.76
C SER A 158 -4.93 -2.03 -4.71
N ASP A 159 -4.58 -1.99 -3.42
CA ASP A 159 -5.53 -2.00 -2.30
C ASP A 159 -6.63 -3.07 -2.50
N TYR A 160 -6.18 -4.30 -2.73
CA TYR A 160 -7.01 -5.48 -3.03
C TYR A 160 -7.86 -5.42 -4.31
N HIS A 161 -7.77 -4.35 -5.11
CA HIS A 161 -8.42 -4.23 -6.41
C HIS A 161 -7.39 -4.23 -7.55
N TYR A 162 -7.04 -5.43 -8.01
CA TYR A 162 -5.96 -5.67 -8.97
C TYR A 162 -6.04 -4.90 -10.31
N PRO A 163 -7.22 -4.59 -10.89
CA PRO A 163 -7.28 -3.78 -12.10
C PRO A 163 -6.86 -2.31 -11.91
N ALA A 164 -6.88 -1.80 -10.67
CA ALA A 164 -6.79 -0.38 -10.38
C ALA A 164 -5.46 0.28 -10.75
N PRO A 165 -4.27 -0.31 -10.51
CA PRO A 165 -3.01 0.36 -10.84
C PRO A 165 -2.92 0.78 -12.31
N ARG A 166 -3.27 -0.12 -13.24
CA ARG A 166 -3.33 0.19 -14.68
C ARG A 166 -4.30 1.34 -14.95
N GLN A 167 -5.52 1.24 -14.42
CA GLN A 167 -6.56 2.26 -14.64
C GLN A 167 -6.12 3.63 -14.09
N ALA A 168 -5.56 3.67 -12.89
CA ALA A 168 -5.05 4.88 -12.26
C ALA A 168 -3.93 5.51 -13.11
N ALA A 169 -2.95 4.72 -13.56
CA ALA A 169 -1.87 5.23 -14.40
C ALA A 169 -2.39 5.80 -15.74
N LEU A 170 -3.34 5.13 -16.40
CA LEU A 170 -3.95 5.64 -17.63
C LEU A 170 -4.75 6.93 -17.38
N MET A 171 -5.53 7.01 -16.30
CA MET A 171 -6.27 8.22 -15.93
C MET A 171 -5.36 9.40 -15.59
N LEU A 172 -4.21 9.13 -14.96
CA LEU A 172 -3.22 10.15 -14.61
C LEU A 172 -2.39 10.61 -15.82
N ALA A 173 -2.29 9.78 -16.86
CA ALA A 173 -1.48 10.06 -18.04
C ALA A 173 -1.89 11.35 -18.77
N ASP A 174 -3.17 11.69 -18.77
CA ASP A 174 -3.67 12.93 -19.39
C ASP A 174 -3.11 14.20 -18.73
N ARG A 175 -2.74 14.12 -17.44
CA ARG A 175 -2.25 15.26 -16.65
C ARG A 175 -0.75 15.24 -16.39
N LEU A 176 -0.16 14.05 -16.25
CA LEU A 176 1.26 13.87 -15.93
C LEU A 176 2.12 13.44 -17.13
N GLY A 177 1.48 13.02 -18.23
CA GLY A 177 2.11 12.22 -19.26
C GLY A 177 2.22 10.75 -18.85
N LEU A 178 2.16 9.86 -19.85
CA LEU A 178 2.14 8.41 -19.62
C LEU A 178 3.36 7.92 -18.83
N ALA A 179 4.57 8.40 -19.15
CA ALA A 179 5.78 7.93 -18.49
C ALA A 179 5.77 8.19 -16.97
N ALA A 180 5.47 9.42 -16.54
CA ALA A 180 5.43 9.79 -15.14
C ALA A 180 4.27 9.10 -14.39
N ALA A 181 3.11 8.96 -15.04
CA ALA A 181 1.99 8.22 -14.45
C ALA A 181 2.30 6.71 -14.31
N TRP A 182 2.96 6.11 -15.31
CA TRP A 182 3.32 4.69 -15.28
C TRP A 182 4.44 4.38 -14.29
N ASP A 183 5.34 5.34 -14.04
CA ASP A 183 6.36 5.21 -13.01
C ASP A 183 5.73 4.92 -11.64
N LEU A 184 4.57 5.48 -11.32
CA LEU A 184 3.88 5.23 -10.04
C LEU A 184 3.43 3.77 -9.86
N VAL A 185 3.33 2.98 -10.93
CA VAL A 185 2.90 1.57 -10.89
C VAL A 185 3.99 0.59 -11.33
N ALA A 186 5.17 1.09 -11.70
CA ALA A 186 6.30 0.29 -12.16
C ALA A 186 7.59 0.63 -11.41
N SER A 187 8.28 1.69 -11.82
CA SER A 187 9.60 2.02 -11.28
C SER A 187 9.56 2.57 -9.85
N GLY A 188 8.47 3.23 -9.46
CA GLY A 188 8.17 3.75 -8.13
C GLY A 188 8.07 2.65 -7.08
N PRO A 189 7.13 1.69 -7.21
CA PRO A 189 7.03 0.52 -6.34
C PRO A 189 8.34 -0.28 -6.26
N ALA A 190 9.04 -0.46 -7.38
CA ALA A 190 10.34 -1.15 -7.41
C ALA A 190 11.39 -0.42 -6.56
N ARG A 191 11.53 0.91 -6.73
CA ARG A 191 12.44 1.73 -5.90
C ARG A 191 12.05 1.72 -4.43
N LEU A 192 10.76 1.77 -4.13
CA LEU A 192 10.26 1.76 -2.75
C LEU A 192 10.62 0.45 -2.05
N LEU A 193 10.47 -0.67 -2.75
CA LEU A 193 10.73 -2.02 -2.24
C LEU A 193 12.20 -2.45 -2.37
N GLY A 194 13.09 -1.56 -2.84
CA GLY A 194 14.51 -1.90 -3.04
C GLY A 194 14.76 -2.92 -4.17
N LEU A 195 13.80 -3.12 -5.07
CA LEU A 195 13.91 -4.07 -6.18
C LEU A 195 14.67 -3.41 -7.34
N THR A 196 15.95 -3.75 -7.49
CA THR A 196 16.83 -3.18 -8.51
C THR A 196 16.79 -3.90 -9.85
N ASP A 197 16.14 -5.07 -9.90
CA ASP A 197 16.10 -5.96 -11.06
C ASP A 197 14.84 -5.76 -11.94
N ARG A 198 13.95 -4.80 -11.62
CA ARG A 198 12.66 -4.63 -12.32
C ARG A 198 12.11 -3.20 -12.26
N GLY A 199 10.94 -3.01 -12.86
CA GLY A 199 10.18 -1.75 -12.83
C GLY A 199 10.53 -0.78 -13.96
N ARG A 200 11.48 -1.14 -14.84
CA ARG A 200 11.87 -0.37 -16.03
C ARG A 200 12.19 -1.31 -17.19
N LEU A 201 12.09 -0.79 -18.41
CA LEU A 201 12.51 -1.49 -19.62
C LEU A 201 13.96 -1.14 -19.94
N ALA A 202 14.89 -1.99 -19.53
CA ALA A 202 16.31 -1.84 -19.83
C ALA A 202 17.01 -3.21 -19.94
N PRO A 203 18.06 -3.33 -20.79
CA PRO A 203 18.88 -4.54 -20.82
C PRO A 203 19.41 -4.91 -19.43
N GLY A 204 19.43 -6.20 -19.12
CA GLY A 204 19.89 -6.73 -17.82
C GLY A 204 18.83 -6.74 -16.72
N LEU A 205 17.66 -6.13 -16.92
CA LEU A 205 16.53 -6.22 -15.99
C LEU A 205 15.62 -7.41 -16.30
N ARG A 206 14.81 -7.81 -15.32
CA ARG A 206 13.77 -8.83 -15.46
C ARG A 206 12.81 -8.44 -16.58
N ALA A 207 12.53 -9.37 -17.48
CA ALA A 207 11.60 -9.20 -18.58
C ALA A 207 10.13 -9.26 -18.10
N ASP A 208 9.71 -8.22 -17.36
CA ASP A 208 8.34 -7.97 -16.94
C ASP A 208 7.72 -6.91 -17.86
N LEU A 209 6.84 -7.36 -18.76
CA LEU A 209 6.30 -6.53 -19.84
C LEU A 209 4.77 -6.58 -19.85
N VAL A 210 4.15 -5.44 -20.17
CA VAL A 210 2.73 -5.35 -20.51
C VAL A 210 2.65 -4.69 -21.88
N VAL A 211 1.99 -5.35 -22.82
CA VAL A 211 1.72 -4.81 -24.16
C VAL A 211 0.27 -4.41 -24.22
N MET A 212 0.03 -3.15 -24.56
CA MET A 212 -1.31 -2.58 -24.70
C MET A 212 -1.46 -1.91 -26.05
N ASP A 213 -2.70 -1.85 -26.54
CA ASP A 213 -3.04 -0.98 -27.66
C ASP A 213 -3.30 0.47 -27.19
N THR A 214 -3.61 1.35 -28.13
CA THR A 214 -3.88 2.77 -27.88
C THR A 214 -5.16 3.01 -27.07
N THR A 215 -6.02 2.01 -26.92
CA THR A 215 -7.23 2.07 -26.08
C THR A 215 -6.95 1.63 -24.64
N GLY A 216 -5.74 1.17 -24.35
CA GLY A 216 -5.34 0.64 -23.04
C GLY A 216 -5.74 -0.82 -22.81
N HIS A 217 -6.22 -1.52 -23.85
CA HIS A 217 -6.51 -2.94 -23.77
C HIS A 217 -5.21 -3.75 -23.78
N VAL A 218 -5.11 -4.73 -22.88
CA VAL A 218 -3.90 -5.54 -22.69
C VAL A 218 -3.91 -6.70 -23.68
N GLY A 219 -2.99 -6.63 -24.65
CA GLY A 219 -2.80 -7.69 -25.65
C GLY A 219 -1.81 -8.76 -25.24
N ALA A 220 -0.87 -8.45 -24.33
CA ALA A 220 0.01 -9.46 -23.74
C ALA A 220 0.58 -9.05 -22.38
N THR A 221 0.91 -10.04 -21.55
CA THR A 221 1.73 -9.88 -20.35
C THR A 221 2.83 -10.91 -20.33
N ILE A 222 4.03 -10.47 -19.93
CA ILE A 222 5.22 -11.31 -19.79
C ILE A 222 5.75 -11.07 -18.37
N ALA A 223 6.03 -12.14 -17.63
CA ALA A 223 6.57 -12.07 -16.29
C ALA A 223 7.85 -12.91 -16.20
N GLY A 224 8.99 -12.26 -15.94
CA GLY A 224 10.30 -12.90 -15.95
C GLY A 224 10.62 -13.62 -17.25
N GLY A 225 10.24 -13.04 -18.39
CA GLY A 225 10.47 -13.63 -19.72
C GLY A 225 9.48 -14.73 -20.11
N ARG A 226 8.50 -15.05 -19.26
CA ARG A 226 7.46 -16.04 -19.55
C ARG A 226 6.18 -15.33 -19.97
N ILE A 227 5.65 -15.67 -21.14
CA ILE A 227 4.32 -15.21 -21.57
C ILE A 227 3.27 -15.76 -20.60
N THR A 228 2.54 -14.87 -19.93
CA THR A 228 1.46 -15.21 -18.99
C THR A 228 0.08 -14.95 -19.59
N HIS A 229 0.00 -14.03 -20.54
CA HIS A 229 -1.20 -13.74 -21.32
C HIS A 229 -0.80 -13.27 -22.71
N MET A 230 -1.55 -13.67 -23.74
CA MET A 230 -1.44 -13.11 -25.09
C MET A 230 -2.77 -13.30 -25.81
N SER A 231 -3.27 -12.25 -26.47
CA SER A 231 -4.56 -12.29 -27.15
C SER A 231 -4.61 -11.32 -28.34
N GLY A 232 -5.66 -11.45 -29.17
CA GLY A 232 -5.97 -10.54 -30.26
C GLY A 232 -4.84 -10.36 -31.28
N ALA A 233 -4.63 -9.12 -31.71
CA ALA A 233 -3.63 -8.78 -32.72
C ALA A 233 -2.19 -9.10 -32.28
N VAL A 234 -1.90 -9.06 -30.98
CA VAL A 234 -0.56 -9.42 -30.46
C VAL A 234 -0.30 -10.90 -30.66
N ALA A 235 -1.26 -11.76 -30.32
CA ALA A 235 -1.17 -13.21 -30.54
C ALA A 235 -1.01 -13.56 -32.02
N ALA A 236 -1.84 -12.96 -32.89
CA ALA A 236 -1.78 -13.21 -34.33
C ALA A 236 -0.41 -12.86 -34.92
N ARG A 237 0.17 -11.71 -34.54
CA ARG A 237 1.50 -11.28 -35.00
C ARG A 237 2.61 -12.17 -34.47
N PHE A 238 2.53 -12.60 -33.21
CA PHE A 238 3.53 -13.47 -32.59
C PHE A 238 3.61 -14.83 -33.29
N ILE A 239 2.45 -15.44 -33.58
CA ILE A 239 2.38 -16.73 -34.30
C ILE A 239 2.87 -16.59 -35.74
N ALA A 240 2.49 -15.52 -36.44
CA ALA A 240 2.92 -15.32 -37.83
C ALA A 240 4.42 -15.03 -37.98
N SER A 241 5.10 -14.66 -36.90
CA SER A 241 6.55 -14.41 -36.87
C SER A 241 7.40 -15.61 -36.43
N ALA A 242 6.76 -16.73 -36.06
CA ALA A 242 7.40 -17.98 -35.70
C ALA A 242 7.55 -18.89 -36.92
#